data_AF-K0VFT7-F1
#
_entry.id   AF-K0VFT7-F1
#
_cell.length_a   1.000
_cell.length_b   1.000
_cell.length_c   1.000
_cell.angle_alpha   90.00
_cell.angle_beta   90.00
_cell.angle_gamma   90.00
#
_symmetry.space_group_name_H-M   'P 1'
#
loop_
_entity.id
_entity.type
_entity.pdbx_description
1 polymer ?
#
loop_
_entity_poly.entity_id
_entity_poly.type
_entity_poly.pdbx_seq_one_letter_code
_entity_poly.pdbx_strand_id
1 'polypeptide(L)'
;RDPGYIKAYPPGVRENGGQYTHASTWVVMALAELKRGDDAFRCFQILNPITHALDKVSAEQYRVEPYVVAADVYGHDPYTSRGGWTWYTGSAGWLYRAAVEGILGIRLKAGRLYVQPSLPSEWDGFAAEVEQGGGKYRISVSKASNASGYTLSINGSEVTDPEEGYPLG
;
A
#
# COMPACT_ATOMS: atom_id res chain seq x y z
N ARG A 1 17.18 31.36 -8.11
CA ARG A 1 17.09 31.06 -6.66
C ARG A 1 17.86 29.76 -6.42
N ASP A 2 18.56 29.63 -5.29
CA ASP A 2 19.28 28.40 -4.92
C ASP A 2 18.28 27.39 -4.32
N PRO A 3 18.09 26.19 -4.91
CA PRO A 3 17.15 25.18 -4.40
C PRO A 3 17.70 24.36 -3.22
N GLY A 4 18.92 24.62 -2.75
CA GLY A 4 19.55 23.89 -1.64
C GLY A 4 20.19 22.58 -2.07
N TYR A 5 20.33 21.63 -1.13
CA TYR A 5 21.11 20.39 -1.33
C TYR A 5 20.53 19.45 -2.40
N ILE A 6 19.26 19.61 -2.78
CA ILE A 6 18.62 18.78 -3.83
C ILE A 6 19.42 18.78 -5.14
N LYS A 7 20.06 19.89 -5.51
CA LYS A 7 20.86 20.00 -6.74
C LYS A 7 22.20 19.23 -6.67
N ALA A 8 22.60 18.76 -5.49
CA ALA A 8 23.85 18.02 -5.30
C ALA A 8 23.72 16.56 -5.77
N TYR A 9 22.49 16.04 -5.90
CA TYR A 9 22.27 14.73 -6.48
C TYR A 9 22.21 14.80 -8.02
N PRO A 10 22.70 13.75 -8.72
CA PRO A 10 22.45 13.61 -10.15
C PRO A 10 20.94 13.60 -10.48
N PRO A 11 20.54 13.99 -11.69
CA PRO A 11 19.16 13.84 -12.14
C PRO A 11 18.65 12.40 -12.00
N GLY A 12 17.43 12.23 -11.52
CA GLY A 12 16.79 10.93 -11.30
C GLY A 12 17.24 10.16 -10.06
N VAL A 13 18.08 10.75 -9.22
CA VAL A 13 18.66 10.11 -8.03
C VAL A 13 18.13 10.80 -6.78
N ARG A 14 17.70 9.98 -5.80
CA ARG A 14 17.17 10.46 -4.51
C ARG A 14 16.11 11.54 -4.70
N GLU A 15 16.21 12.66 -3.98
CA GLU A 15 15.25 13.77 -4.03
C GLU A 15 15.28 14.52 -5.37
N ASN A 16 16.33 14.40 -6.18
CA ASN A 16 16.45 15.12 -7.45
C ASN A 16 15.81 14.34 -8.62
N GLY A 17 14.51 14.06 -8.52
CA GLY A 17 13.74 13.39 -9.56
C GLY A 17 13.77 11.86 -9.51
N GLY A 18 14.33 11.26 -8.46
CA GLY A 18 14.11 9.85 -8.16
C GLY A 18 12.72 9.60 -7.57
N GLN A 19 12.24 8.36 -7.66
CA GLN A 19 11.04 7.95 -6.95
C GLN A 19 11.38 7.78 -5.47
N TYR A 20 11.00 8.74 -4.63
CA TYR A 20 11.13 8.60 -3.18
C TYR A 20 9.95 7.79 -2.62
N THR A 21 10.17 6.48 -2.41
CA THR A 21 9.11 5.48 -2.13
C THR A 21 8.23 5.89 -0.96
N HIS A 22 8.80 6.44 0.11
CA HIS A 22 8.04 6.90 1.28
C HIS A 22 6.94 7.88 0.87
N ALA A 23 7.28 8.95 0.13
CA ALA A 23 6.29 9.91 -0.35
C ALA A 23 5.38 9.33 -1.43
N SER A 24 5.89 8.45 -2.30
CA SER A 24 5.09 7.82 -3.35
C SER A 24 3.95 6.97 -2.80
N THR A 25 4.11 6.34 -1.63
CA THR A 25 3.01 5.60 -0.99
C THR A 25 1.81 6.48 -0.63
N TRP A 26 2.00 7.79 -0.45
CA TRP A 26 0.90 8.72 -0.18
C TRP A 26 -0.05 8.86 -1.37
N VAL A 27 0.47 8.68 -2.59
CA VAL A 27 -0.37 8.62 -3.80
C VAL A 27 -1.27 7.37 -3.76
N VAL A 28 -0.74 6.23 -3.32
CA VAL A 28 -1.53 4.99 -3.17
C VAL A 28 -2.68 5.21 -2.19
N MET A 29 -2.40 5.79 -1.02
CA MET A 29 -3.43 6.06 -0.01
C MET A 29 -4.46 7.07 -0.51
N ALA A 30 -4.04 8.16 -1.18
CA ALA A 30 -4.95 9.14 -1.73
C ALA A 30 -5.89 8.54 -2.79
N LEU A 31 -5.37 7.68 -3.67
CA LEU A 31 -6.19 6.97 -4.66
C LEU A 31 -7.20 6.04 -3.99
N ALA A 32 -6.79 5.34 -2.92
CA ALA A 32 -7.68 4.48 -2.15
C ALA A 32 -8.78 5.28 -1.44
N GLU A 33 -8.45 6.45 -0.87
CA GLU A 33 -9.44 7.36 -0.26
C GLU A 33 -10.45 7.89 -1.27
N LEU A 34 -10.02 8.14 -2.52
CA LEU A 34 -10.89 8.50 -3.64
C LEU A 34 -11.67 7.31 -4.22
N LYS A 35 -11.59 6.12 -3.61
CA LYS A 35 -12.21 4.87 -4.07
C LYS A 35 -11.79 4.44 -5.48
N ARG A 36 -10.57 4.81 -5.89
CA ARG A 36 -9.94 4.40 -7.15
C ARG A 36 -9.07 3.16 -6.91
N GLY A 37 -9.71 2.04 -6.55
CA GLY A 37 -9.02 0.81 -6.14
C GLY A 37 -8.06 0.23 -7.17
N ASP A 38 -8.42 0.22 -8.46
CA ASP A 38 -7.54 -0.24 -9.55
C ASP A 38 -6.27 0.62 -9.64
N ASP A 39 -6.41 1.94 -9.56
CA ASP A 39 -5.26 2.85 -9.61
C ASP A 39 -4.39 2.74 -8.36
N ALA A 40 -5.01 2.65 -7.18
CA ALA A 40 -4.29 2.47 -5.92
C ALA A 40 -3.47 1.18 -5.95
N PHE A 41 -4.07 0.07 -6.37
CA PHE A 41 -3.38 -1.22 -6.48
C PHE A 41 -2.27 -1.19 -7.53
N ARG A 42 -2.50 -0.59 -8.70
CA ARG A 42 -1.46 -0.42 -9.73
C ARG A 42 -0.27 0.40 -9.21
N CYS A 43 -0.52 1.51 -8.53
CA CYS A 43 0.55 2.30 -7.90
C CYS A 43 1.27 1.51 -6.80
N PHE A 44 0.54 0.72 -6.00
CA PHE A 44 1.15 -0.15 -5.00
C PHE A 44 2.08 -1.18 -5.64
N GLN A 45 1.66 -1.82 -6.74
CA GLN A 45 2.49 -2.79 -7.46
C GLN A 45 3.77 -2.16 -8.01
N ILE A 46 3.76 -0.90 -8.43
CA ILE A 46 4.98 -0.18 -8.86
C ILE A 46 5.97 0.01 -7.69
N LEU A 47 5.49 0.12 -6.45
CA LEU A 47 6.33 0.34 -5.27
C LEU A 47 6.74 -0.97 -4.56
N ASN A 48 6.05 -2.06 -4.85
CA ASN A 48 6.24 -3.35 -4.19
C ASN A 48 7.58 -3.99 -4.64
N PRO A 49 8.55 -4.26 -3.75
CA PRO A 49 9.85 -4.82 -4.15
C PRO A 49 9.76 -6.17 -4.87
N ILE A 50 8.68 -6.94 -4.64
CA ILE A 50 8.47 -8.24 -5.28
C ILE A 50 8.27 -8.09 -6.80
N THR A 51 7.57 -7.05 -7.25
CA THR A 51 7.26 -6.86 -8.67
C THR A 51 8.47 -6.47 -9.50
N HIS A 52 9.52 -5.93 -8.85
CA HIS A 52 10.78 -5.61 -9.48
C HIS A 52 11.67 -6.82 -9.76
N ALA A 53 11.28 -8.02 -9.32
CA ALA A 53 12.10 -9.23 -9.47
C ALA A 53 11.27 -10.47 -9.86
N LEU A 54 10.20 -10.28 -10.64
CA LEU A 54 9.38 -11.39 -11.16
C LEU A 54 10.15 -12.30 -12.13
N ASP A 55 11.23 -11.78 -12.71
CA ASP A 55 12.15 -12.52 -13.56
C ASP A 55 13.60 -12.04 -13.34
N LYS A 56 14.56 -12.80 -13.88
CA LYS A 56 15.98 -12.52 -13.72
C LYS A 56 16.40 -11.17 -14.30
N VAL A 57 15.87 -10.77 -15.45
CA VAL A 57 16.24 -9.51 -16.12
C VAL A 57 15.78 -8.33 -15.26
N SER A 58 14.55 -8.38 -14.76
CA SER A 58 14.00 -7.38 -13.85
C SER A 58 14.81 -7.29 -12.54
N ALA A 59 15.19 -8.43 -11.94
CA ALA A 59 16.02 -8.46 -10.74
C ALA A 59 17.42 -7.84 -10.96
N GLU A 60 18.07 -8.14 -12.09
CA GLU A 60 19.37 -7.57 -12.47
C GLU A 60 19.30 -6.07 -12.80
N GLN A 61 18.10 -5.57 -13.14
CA GLN A 61 17.82 -4.14 -13.26
C GLN A 61 17.59 -3.49 -11.89
N TYR A 62 16.84 -4.13 -10.99
CA TYR A 62 16.52 -3.59 -9.66
C TYR A 62 17.76 -3.52 -8.74
N ARG A 63 18.62 -4.54 -8.79
CA ARG A 63 19.94 -4.61 -8.11
C ARG A 63 19.95 -4.47 -6.59
N VAL A 64 18.80 -4.61 -5.95
CA VAL A 64 18.68 -4.68 -4.48
C VAL A 64 17.74 -5.80 -4.09
N GLU A 65 17.59 -6.04 -2.79
CA GLU A 65 16.81 -7.15 -2.25
C GLU A 65 15.30 -7.04 -2.59
N PRO A 66 14.70 -8.00 -3.30
CA PRO A 66 13.29 -7.92 -3.71
C PRO A 66 12.28 -8.33 -2.62
N TYR A 67 12.74 -8.48 -1.39
CA TYR A 67 11.95 -8.88 -0.22
C TYR A 67 11.94 -7.82 0.89
N VAL A 68 12.62 -6.68 0.68
CA VAL A 68 12.55 -5.51 1.55
C VAL A 68 12.32 -4.25 0.72
N VAL A 69 11.66 -3.26 1.31
CA VAL A 69 11.29 -2.02 0.61
C VAL A 69 12.52 -1.10 0.47
N ALA A 70 12.79 -0.63 -0.74
CA ALA A 70 13.80 0.40 -1.01
C ALA A 70 13.27 1.80 -0.65
N ALA A 71 14.16 2.67 -0.15
CA ALA A 71 13.82 4.07 0.14
C ALA A 71 13.51 4.84 -1.15
N ASP A 72 14.21 4.51 -2.23
CA ASP A 72 14.02 5.13 -3.53
C ASP A 72 14.33 4.20 -4.70
N VAL A 73 13.78 4.55 -5.86
CA VAL A 73 14.07 3.91 -7.15
C VAL A 73 14.48 4.99 -8.14
N TYR A 74 15.63 4.80 -8.79
CA TYR A 74 16.18 5.84 -9.66
C TYR A 74 15.39 5.95 -10.97
N GLY A 75 15.15 7.20 -11.41
CA GLY A 75 14.24 7.52 -12.51
C GLY A 75 14.90 8.00 -13.79
N HIS A 76 16.25 8.00 -13.87
CA HIS A 76 16.98 8.51 -15.02
C HIS A 76 18.14 7.62 -15.43
N ASP A 77 18.50 7.66 -16.71
CA ASP A 77 19.59 6.88 -17.27
C ASP A 77 20.94 7.24 -16.64
N PRO A 78 21.86 6.27 -16.47
CA PRO A 78 21.75 4.85 -16.82
C PRO A 78 21.20 3.98 -15.68
N TYR A 79 20.53 4.59 -14.70
CA TYR A 79 20.15 3.94 -13.44
C TYR A 79 18.65 3.64 -13.31
N THR A 80 17.88 3.93 -14.36
CA THR A 80 16.43 3.72 -14.41
C THR A 80 16.02 2.35 -13.85
N SER A 81 15.11 2.39 -12.87
CA SER A 81 14.55 1.25 -12.14
C SER A 81 15.50 0.52 -11.16
N ARG A 82 16.72 1.02 -10.92
CA ARG A 82 17.57 0.51 -9.83
C ARG A 82 17.05 0.98 -8.48
N GLY A 83 16.98 0.08 -7.52
CA GLY A 83 16.68 0.40 -6.13
C GLY A 83 17.88 1.07 -5.44
N GLY A 84 17.57 1.97 -4.52
CA GLY A 84 18.51 2.64 -3.63
C GLY A 84 18.10 2.46 -2.17
N TRP A 85 19.10 2.25 -1.30
CA TRP A 85 18.96 2.21 0.16
C TRP A 85 17.81 1.32 0.68
N THR A 86 18.11 0.07 0.97
CA THR A 86 17.13 -0.89 1.51
C THR A 86 17.14 -0.93 3.04
N TRP A 87 16.21 -1.69 3.61
CA TRP A 87 16.05 -1.97 5.04
C TRP A 87 15.64 -0.78 5.91
N TYR A 88 16.55 0.17 6.14
CA TYR A 88 16.37 1.21 7.15
C TYR A 88 15.70 2.44 6.54
N THR A 89 14.40 2.32 6.28
CA THR A 89 13.57 3.38 5.70
C THR A 89 12.14 3.34 6.23
N GLY A 90 11.53 4.53 6.39
CA GLY A 90 10.11 4.67 6.71
C GLY A 90 9.18 4.14 5.62
N SER A 91 9.69 3.93 4.39
CA SER A 91 8.94 3.37 3.26
C SER A 91 8.28 2.04 3.60
N ALA A 92 8.93 1.17 4.39
CA ALA A 92 8.35 -0.12 4.77
C ALA A 92 7.06 0.04 5.59
N GLY A 93 7.08 0.93 6.59
CA GLY A 93 5.90 1.22 7.41
C GLY A 93 4.77 1.84 6.60
N TRP A 94 5.08 2.79 5.70
CA TRP A 94 4.06 3.41 4.87
C TRP A 94 3.50 2.48 3.79
N LEU A 95 4.31 1.61 3.20
CA LEU A 95 3.83 0.64 2.22
C LEU A 95 2.90 -0.38 2.90
N TYR A 96 3.23 -0.82 4.11
CA TYR A 96 2.35 -1.66 4.92
C TYR A 96 1.01 -0.98 5.20
N ARG A 97 1.02 0.28 5.64
CA ARG A 97 -0.22 1.05 5.87
C ARG A 97 -1.00 1.28 4.58
N ALA A 98 -0.34 1.54 3.46
CA ALA A 98 -1.02 1.69 2.17
C ALA A 98 -1.76 0.41 1.76
N ALA A 99 -1.17 -0.77 1.98
CA ALA A 99 -1.84 -2.05 1.76
C ALA A 99 -3.01 -2.26 2.74
N VAL A 100 -2.74 -2.18 4.05
CA VAL A 100 -3.71 -2.55 5.10
C VAL A 100 -4.78 -1.50 5.32
N GLU A 101 -4.39 -0.24 5.54
CA GLU A 101 -5.31 0.86 5.86
C GLU A 101 -5.87 1.57 4.61
N GLY A 102 -5.15 1.49 3.48
CA GLY A 102 -5.57 2.07 2.21
C GLY A 102 -6.41 1.09 1.40
N ILE A 103 -5.77 0.08 0.83
CA ILE A 103 -6.40 -0.85 -0.13
C ILE A 103 -7.41 -1.77 0.57
N LEU A 104 -6.99 -2.50 1.61
CA LEU A 104 -7.89 -3.36 2.38
C LEU A 104 -8.84 -2.54 3.26
N GLY A 105 -8.46 -1.30 3.60
CA GLY A 105 -9.29 -0.37 4.35
C GLY A 105 -9.48 -0.74 5.83
N ILE A 106 -8.61 -1.57 6.39
CA ILE A 106 -8.66 -2.01 7.79
C ILE A 106 -8.01 -0.96 8.67
N ARG A 107 -8.77 -0.35 9.59
CA ARG A 107 -8.28 0.72 10.48
C ARG A 107 -8.79 0.51 11.90
N LEU A 108 -7.91 0.71 12.88
CA LEU A 108 -8.27 0.76 14.29
C LEU A 108 -8.35 2.23 14.73
N LYS A 109 -9.51 2.66 15.22
CA LYS A 109 -9.71 4.04 15.70
C LYS A 109 -10.63 4.05 16.91
N ALA A 110 -10.19 4.69 17.99
CA ALA A 110 -10.97 4.89 19.22
C ALA A 110 -11.64 3.60 19.76
N GLY A 111 -10.90 2.48 19.77
CA GLY A 111 -11.42 1.20 20.27
C GLY A 111 -12.39 0.49 19.32
N ARG A 112 -12.41 0.85 18.04
CA ARG A 112 -13.28 0.26 17.03
C ARG A 112 -12.48 -0.14 15.78
N LEU A 113 -12.93 -1.22 15.15
CA LEU A 113 -12.38 -1.76 13.91
C LEU A 113 -13.23 -1.32 12.71
N TYR A 114 -12.64 -0.52 11.84
CA TYR A 114 -13.25 -0.06 10.59
C TYR A 114 -12.70 -0.88 9.43
N VAL A 115 -13.57 -1.27 8.50
CA VAL A 115 -13.18 -1.98 7.28
C VAL A 115 -13.90 -1.33 6.10
N GLN A 116 -13.17 -0.50 5.35
CA GLN A 116 -13.69 0.28 4.21
C GLN A 116 -12.82 0.02 2.96
N PRO A 117 -13.01 -1.11 2.28
CA PRO A 117 -12.16 -1.53 1.17
C PRO A 117 -12.13 -0.50 0.03
N SER A 118 -10.98 -0.45 -0.65
CA SER A 118 -10.80 0.16 -1.98
C SER A 118 -10.00 -0.82 -2.85
N LEU A 119 -10.57 -2.01 -3.04
CA LEU A 119 -9.93 -3.10 -3.77
C LEU A 119 -9.92 -2.86 -5.28
N PRO A 120 -8.94 -3.41 -6.01
CA PRO A 120 -9.00 -3.46 -7.47
C PRO A 120 -10.23 -4.27 -7.93
N SER A 121 -10.75 -3.93 -9.10
CA SER A 121 -11.98 -4.48 -9.67
C SER A 121 -11.93 -6.00 -9.93
N GLU A 122 -10.73 -6.53 -10.11
CA GLU A 122 -10.44 -7.97 -10.30
C GLU A 122 -10.57 -8.80 -9.02
N TRP A 123 -10.59 -8.19 -7.83
CA TRP A 123 -10.73 -8.93 -6.59
C TRP A 123 -12.21 -9.14 -6.23
N ASP A 124 -12.57 -10.39 -5.98
CA ASP A 124 -13.90 -10.73 -5.46
C ASP A 124 -14.05 -10.47 -3.96
N GLY A 125 -12.96 -10.11 -3.27
CA GLY A 125 -12.95 -9.89 -1.83
C GLY A 125 -11.65 -10.31 -1.17
N PHE A 126 -11.64 -10.35 0.16
CA PHE A 126 -10.54 -10.86 0.96
C PHE A 126 -11.02 -11.36 2.33
N ALA A 127 -10.18 -12.13 3.01
CA ALA A 127 -10.33 -12.44 4.43
C ALA A 127 -9.08 -12.00 5.19
N ALA A 128 -9.27 -11.57 6.44
CA ALA A 128 -8.18 -11.17 7.33
C ALA A 128 -8.51 -11.52 8.79
N GLU A 129 -7.49 -11.76 9.60
CA GLU A 129 -7.63 -11.86 11.06
C GLU A 129 -6.85 -10.69 11.70
N VAL A 130 -7.54 -9.92 12.54
CA VAL A 130 -6.93 -8.85 13.34
C VAL A 130 -6.98 -9.27 14.79
N GLU A 131 -5.84 -9.21 15.47
CA GLU A 131 -5.76 -9.43 16.91
C GLU A 131 -5.55 -8.08 17.61
N GLN A 132 -6.47 -7.70 18.50
CA GLN A 132 -6.41 -6.42 19.20
C GLN A 132 -7.06 -6.57 20.58
N GLY A 133 -6.40 -6.07 21.63
CA GLY A 133 -6.96 -6.10 23.00
C GLY A 133 -7.19 -7.50 23.57
N GLY A 134 -6.53 -8.54 23.05
CA GLY A 134 -6.75 -9.94 23.43
C GLY A 134 -7.92 -10.62 22.70
N GLY A 135 -8.68 -9.87 21.88
CA GLY A 135 -9.71 -10.40 20.98
C GLY A 135 -9.17 -10.69 19.58
N LYS A 136 -9.76 -11.70 18.92
CA LYS A 136 -9.52 -12.03 17.51
C LYS A 136 -10.76 -11.68 16.69
N TYR A 137 -10.56 -10.94 15.60
CA TYR A 137 -11.61 -10.47 14.73
C TYR A 137 -11.37 -11.00 13.31
N ARG A 138 -12.22 -11.94 12.87
CA ARG A 138 -12.17 -12.52 11.54
C ARG A 138 -13.01 -11.69 10.59
N ILE A 139 -12.35 -10.97 9.71
CA ILE A 139 -12.94 -10.11 8.68
C ILE A 139 -13.13 -10.94 7.42
N SER A 140 -14.32 -10.86 6.84
CA SER A 140 -14.60 -11.35 5.48
C SER A 140 -15.25 -10.23 4.69
N VAL A 141 -14.61 -9.87 3.58
CA VAL A 141 -15.10 -8.91 2.59
C VAL A 141 -15.35 -9.67 1.30
N SER A 142 -16.53 -9.54 0.71
CA SER A 142 -16.85 -10.14 -0.59
C SER A 142 -17.63 -9.17 -1.46
N LYS A 143 -17.45 -9.30 -2.78
CA LYS A 143 -18.11 -8.46 -3.78
C LYS A 143 -19.61 -8.67 -3.65
N ALA A 144 -20.35 -7.57 -3.51
CA ALA A 144 -21.79 -7.64 -3.40
C ALA A 144 -22.37 -8.11 -4.73
N SER A 145 -23.45 -8.90 -4.67
CA SER A 145 -24.19 -9.37 -5.85
C SER A 145 -24.98 -8.24 -6.55
N ASN A 146 -25.11 -7.08 -5.91
CA ASN A 146 -25.72 -5.86 -6.43
C ASN A 146 -24.63 -4.79 -6.67
N ALA A 147 -25.01 -3.63 -7.20
CA ALA A 147 -24.07 -2.53 -7.48
C ALA A 147 -23.47 -1.84 -6.23
N SER A 148 -23.67 -2.38 -5.01
CA SER A 148 -23.31 -1.72 -3.74
C SER A 148 -21.88 -1.99 -3.25
N GLY A 149 -20.97 -2.39 -4.13
CA GLY A 149 -19.56 -2.54 -3.79
C GLY A 149 -19.26 -3.88 -3.12
N TYR A 150 -19.05 -3.88 -1.79
CA TYR A 150 -18.63 -5.05 -1.02
C TYR A 150 -19.51 -5.27 0.21
N THR A 151 -19.83 -6.52 0.52
CA THR A 151 -20.40 -6.94 1.81
C THR A 151 -19.28 -7.23 2.80
N LEU A 152 -19.55 -6.98 4.08
CA LEU A 152 -18.59 -7.13 5.18
C LEU A 152 -19.22 -8.00 6.27
N SER A 153 -18.49 -9.00 6.76
CA SER A 153 -18.81 -9.64 8.02
C SER A 153 -17.58 -9.70 8.94
N ILE A 154 -17.84 -9.62 10.25
CA ILE A 154 -16.83 -9.76 11.29
C ILE A 154 -17.31 -10.83 12.26
N ASN A 155 -16.48 -11.86 12.48
CA ASN A 155 -16.82 -13.03 13.31
C ASN A 155 -18.13 -13.73 12.87
N GLY A 156 -18.42 -13.71 11.57
CA GLY A 156 -19.62 -14.32 10.98
C GLY A 156 -20.89 -13.47 11.08
N SER A 157 -20.84 -12.30 11.72
CA SER A 157 -21.94 -11.33 11.74
C SER A 157 -21.76 -10.29 10.66
N GLU A 158 -22.77 -10.09 9.81
CA GLU A 158 -22.78 -9.05 8.79
C GLU A 158 -22.73 -7.65 9.43
N VAL A 159 -21.94 -6.76 8.85
CA VAL A 159 -21.81 -5.36 9.26
C VAL A 159 -22.55 -4.50 8.25
N THR A 160 -23.73 -4.01 8.64
CA THR A 160 -24.63 -3.24 7.76
C THR A 160 -24.28 -1.76 7.66
N ASP A 161 -23.58 -1.22 8.68
CA ASP A 161 -23.06 0.16 8.67
C ASP A 161 -21.55 0.17 8.99
N PRO A 162 -20.69 0.08 7.95
CA PRO A 162 -19.24 0.14 8.13
C PRO A 162 -18.71 1.46 8.69
N GLU A 163 -19.48 2.55 8.62
CA GLU A 163 -19.08 3.89 9.12
C GLU A 163 -19.15 3.99 10.64
N GLU A 164 -19.94 3.14 11.30
CA GLU A 164 -19.94 3.07 12.76
C GLU A 164 -18.71 2.32 13.29
N GLY A 165 -18.09 1.45 12.49
CA GLY A 165 -17.03 0.55 12.92
C GLY A 165 -17.51 -0.55 13.87
N TYR A 166 -16.78 -1.66 13.93
CA TYR A 166 -17.09 -2.79 14.79
C TYR A 166 -16.49 -2.57 16.19
N PRO A 167 -17.28 -2.70 17.28
CA PRO A 167 -16.76 -2.51 18.62
C PRO A 167 -15.74 -3.59 18.99
N LEU A 168 -14.62 -3.18 19.56
CA LEU A 168 -13.69 -4.10 20.20
C LEU A 168 -14.19 -4.34 21.62
N GLY A 169 -14.64 -5.56 21.90
CA GLY A 169 -15.04 -6.03 23.23
C GLY A 169 -13.89 -6.73 23.96
#